data_AF-A0A9W7CEH9-F1
#
_entry.id   AF-A0A9W7CEH9-F1
#
_cell.length_a   1.000
_cell.length_b   1.000
_cell.length_c   1.000
_cell.angle_alpha   90.00
_cell.angle_beta   90.00
_cell.angle_gamma   90.00
#
_symmetry.space_group_name_H-M   'P 1'
#
loop_
_entity.id
_entity.type
_entity.pdbx_description
1 polymer ?
#
loop_
_entity_poly.entity_id
_entity_poly.type
_entity_poly.pdbx_seq_one_letter_code
_entity_poly.pdbx_strand_id
1 'polypeptide(L)'
;MQIFARNLTGRTLTLSCDKLTRIESIKDQIYTADNEDGNGISPPQQRIIYGGRQLCDSRTIEDYNIQQFSTLHVTGSLSGGELVYKFIVVVFSIAFGVPILKYVYRQYVSKLIESATESIANAQKRATERVSGAGRRVTNNRLSGRFK
;
A
#
# COMPACT_ATOMS: atom_id res chain seq x y z
N MET A 1 6.52 -32.70 8.91
CA MET A 1 5.97 -33.28 7.64
C MET A 1 5.42 -32.18 6.74
N GLN A 2 5.19 -32.47 5.44
CA GLN A 2 4.62 -31.49 4.49
C GLN A 2 3.17 -31.83 4.15
N ILE A 3 2.33 -30.81 4.07
CA ILE A 3 0.94 -30.90 3.61
C ILE A 3 0.63 -29.75 2.64
N PHE A 4 -0.46 -29.89 1.90
CA PHE A 4 -0.90 -28.89 0.94
C PHE A 4 -2.20 -28.24 1.39
N ALA A 5 -2.32 -26.93 1.19
CA ALA A 5 -3.57 -26.19 1.39
C ALA A 5 -3.99 -25.56 0.06
N ARG A 6 -5.19 -25.85 -0.40
CA ARG A 6 -5.73 -25.33 -1.66
C ARG A 6 -6.83 -24.31 -1.38
N ASN A 7 -6.65 -23.11 -1.91
CA ASN A 7 -7.60 -22.02 -1.75
C ASN A 7 -8.73 -22.08 -2.80
N LEU A 8 -9.77 -21.27 -2.57
CA LEU A 8 -10.89 -21.08 -3.50
C LEU A 8 -10.46 -20.58 -4.88
N THR A 9 -9.34 -19.86 -4.96
CA THR A 9 -8.75 -19.36 -6.22
C THR A 9 -7.98 -20.45 -6.98
N GLY A 10 -7.82 -21.64 -6.40
CA GLY A 10 -7.08 -22.74 -6.98
C GLY A 10 -5.57 -22.74 -6.71
N ARG A 11 -5.04 -21.71 -6.03
CA ARG A 11 -3.63 -21.67 -5.55
C ARG A 11 -3.42 -22.75 -4.49
N THR A 12 -2.29 -23.46 -4.59
CA THR A 12 -1.87 -24.47 -3.61
C THR A 12 -0.66 -23.93 -2.83
N LEU A 13 -0.77 -23.95 -1.51
CA LEU A 13 0.28 -23.59 -0.57
C LEU A 13 0.91 -24.86 0.00
N THR A 14 2.22 -24.83 0.20
CA THR A 14 2.96 -25.91 0.86
C THR A 14 3.21 -25.51 2.31
N LEU A 15 2.71 -26.29 3.26
CA LEU A 15 2.85 -26.04 4.69
C LEU A 15 3.74 -27.11 5.32
N SER A 16 4.63 -26.69 6.21
CA SER A 16 5.47 -27.57 7.01
C SER A 16 4.95 -27.61 8.45
N CYS A 17 4.51 -28.79 8.88
CA CYS A 17 3.88 -28.98 10.19
C CYS A 17 4.14 -30.39 10.74
N ASP A 18 4.00 -30.60 12.03
CA ASP A 18 4.11 -31.91 12.69
C ASP A 18 2.74 -32.50 13.07
N LYS A 19 2.67 -33.80 13.37
CA LYS A 19 1.41 -34.50 13.65
C LYS A 19 0.64 -33.92 14.84
N LEU A 20 1.38 -33.42 15.83
CA LEU A 20 0.85 -32.79 17.04
C LEU A 20 0.48 -31.30 16.86
N THR A 21 0.70 -30.74 15.66
CA THR A 21 0.35 -29.35 15.37
C THR A 21 -1.17 -29.19 15.44
N ARG A 22 -1.63 -28.11 16.07
CA ARG A 22 -3.04 -27.76 16.13
C ARG A 22 -3.53 -27.15 14.83
N ILE A 23 -4.82 -27.33 14.54
CA ILE A 23 -5.45 -26.71 13.36
C ILE A 23 -5.39 -25.17 13.42
N GLU A 24 -5.46 -24.58 14.61
CA GLU A 24 -5.27 -23.14 14.82
C GLU A 24 -3.95 -22.64 14.22
N SER A 25 -2.83 -23.29 14.53
CA SER A 25 -1.51 -22.89 14.01
C SER A 25 -1.41 -23.06 12.49
N ILE A 26 -2.13 -24.02 11.90
CA ILE A 26 -2.18 -24.19 10.44
C ILE A 26 -2.90 -23.02 9.79
N LYS A 27 -3.98 -22.52 10.40
CA LYS A 27 -4.71 -21.34 9.89
C LYS A 27 -3.83 -20.09 9.87
N ASP A 28 -3.01 -19.91 10.91
CA ASP A 28 -2.05 -18.81 10.98
C ASP A 28 -0.96 -18.92 9.91
N GLN A 29 -0.45 -20.13 9.66
CA GLN A 29 0.51 -20.39 8.58
C GLN A 29 -0.11 -20.10 7.20
N ILE A 30 -1.35 -20.54 6.96
CA ILE A 30 -2.08 -20.24 5.73
C ILE A 30 -2.26 -18.73 5.58
N TYR A 31 -2.70 -18.03 6.63
CA TYR A 31 -2.85 -16.57 6.60
C TYR A 31 -1.54 -15.89 6.23
N THR A 32 -0.44 -16.27 6.88
CA THR A 32 0.88 -15.68 6.62
C THR A 32 1.35 -15.95 5.19
N ALA A 33 1.12 -17.15 4.66
CA ALA A 33 1.51 -17.54 3.30
C ALA A 33 0.64 -16.90 2.21
N ASP A 34 -0.64 -16.66 2.48
CA ASP A 34 -1.58 -16.05 1.52
C ASP A 34 -1.60 -14.53 1.54
N ASN A 35 -1.10 -13.91 2.60
CA ASN A 35 -1.18 -12.46 2.76
C ASN A 35 -0.11 -11.69 1.96
N GLU A 36 0.70 -12.37 1.13
CA GLU A 36 1.61 -11.73 0.19
C GLU A 36 0.88 -10.80 -0.80
N ASP A 37 -0.34 -11.17 -1.20
CA ASP A 37 -1.14 -10.42 -2.18
C ASP A 37 -2.16 -9.47 -1.54
N GLY A 38 -2.14 -9.30 -0.21
CA GLY A 38 -3.12 -8.50 0.54
C GLY A 38 -4.55 -9.07 0.54
N ASN A 39 -4.72 -10.29 0.02
CA ASN A 39 -6.00 -11.00 -0.11
C ASN A 39 -6.15 -12.16 0.91
N GLY A 40 -5.32 -12.18 1.95
CA GLY A 40 -5.32 -13.23 2.97
C GLY A 40 -6.64 -13.28 3.75
N ILE A 41 -7.16 -14.48 4.00
CA ILE A 41 -8.36 -14.70 4.82
C ILE A 41 -7.94 -14.75 6.29
N SER A 42 -8.52 -13.89 7.13
CA SER A 42 -8.24 -13.88 8.58
C SER A 42 -8.43 -15.27 9.21
N PRO A 43 -7.55 -15.74 10.12
CA PRO A 43 -7.65 -17.07 10.74
C PRO A 43 -9.04 -17.48 11.29
N PRO A 44 -9.79 -16.61 12.00
CA PRO A 44 -11.13 -16.97 12.49
C PRO A 44 -12.17 -17.14 11.37
N GLN A 45 -11.94 -16.54 10.20
CA GLN A 45 -12.80 -16.67 9.03
C GLN A 45 -12.46 -17.91 8.18
N GLN A 46 -11.27 -18.47 8.34
CA GLN A 46 -10.85 -19.65 7.59
C GLN A 46 -11.62 -20.90 8.02
N ARG A 47 -12.21 -21.59 7.05
CA ARG A 47 -12.71 -22.96 7.20
C ARG A 47 -11.81 -23.90 6.42
N ILE A 48 -11.17 -24.79 7.15
CA ILE A 48 -10.35 -25.85 6.58
C ILE A 48 -11.20 -27.12 6.53
N ILE A 49 -11.25 -27.76 5.35
CA ILE A 49 -12.05 -28.96 5.09
C ILE A 49 -11.11 -30.09 4.65
N TYR A 50 -11.30 -31.26 5.25
CA TYR A 50 -10.61 -32.49 4.88
C TYR A 50 -11.55 -33.69 5.03
N GLY A 51 -11.56 -34.58 4.03
CA GLY A 51 -12.42 -35.78 4.06
C GLY A 51 -13.91 -35.47 4.24
N GLY A 52 -14.39 -34.33 3.73
CA GLY A 52 -15.78 -33.88 3.88
C GLY A 52 -16.15 -33.33 5.27
N ARG A 53 -15.18 -33.16 6.18
CA ARG A 53 -15.39 -32.60 7.52
C ARG A 53 -14.63 -31.28 7.67
N GLN A 54 -15.26 -30.31 8.33
CA GLN A 54 -14.59 -29.10 8.75
C GLN A 54 -13.70 -29.41 9.96
N LEU A 55 -12.47 -28.91 9.92
CA LEU A 55 -11.51 -29.08 11.02
C LEU A 55 -11.78 -28.07 12.13
N CYS A 56 -11.77 -28.57 13.37
CA CYS A 56 -11.88 -27.77 14.59
C CYS A 56 -10.50 -27.32 15.10
N ASP A 57 -10.43 -26.07 15.58
CA ASP A 57 -9.20 -25.40 16.00
C ASP A 57 -8.50 -26.07 17.19
N SER A 58 -9.29 -26.67 18.09
CA SER A 58 -8.78 -27.35 19.30
C SER A 58 -8.18 -28.73 19.05
N ARG A 59 -8.30 -29.27 17.83
CA ARG A 59 -7.78 -30.60 17.48
C ARG A 59 -6.45 -30.49 16.75
N THR A 60 -5.74 -31.61 16.69
CA THR A 60 -4.45 -31.75 16.02
C THR A 60 -4.61 -32.39 14.64
N ILE A 61 -3.54 -32.36 13.84
CA ILE A 61 -3.48 -33.03 12.54
C ILE A 61 -3.66 -34.56 12.69
N GLU A 62 -3.07 -35.13 13.75
CA GLU A 62 -3.17 -36.55 14.07
C GLU A 62 -4.61 -37.00 14.36
N ASP A 63 -5.41 -36.17 15.02
CA ASP A 63 -6.82 -36.47 15.33
C ASP A 63 -7.69 -36.66 14.08
N TYR A 64 -7.27 -36.10 12.94
CA TYR A 64 -7.94 -36.24 11.65
C TYR A 64 -7.24 -37.23 10.71
N ASN A 65 -6.18 -37.90 11.18
CA ASN A 65 -5.37 -38.84 10.41
C ASN A 65 -4.87 -38.23 9.08
N ILE A 66 -4.55 -36.93 9.09
CA ILE A 66 -4.02 -36.24 7.93
C ILE A 66 -2.56 -36.69 7.74
N GLN A 67 -2.27 -37.22 6.56
CA GLN A 67 -0.95 -37.76 6.21
C GLN A 67 -0.09 -36.73 5.48
N GLN A 68 1.19 -37.04 5.34
CA GLN A 68 2.09 -36.28 4.48
C GLN A 68 1.53 -36.21 3.05
N PHE A 69 1.68 -35.05 2.42
CA PHE A 69 1.17 -34.73 1.08
C PHE A 69 -0.36 -34.74 0.96
N SER A 70 -1.10 -34.80 2.07
CA SER A 70 -2.54 -34.57 2.06
C SER A 70 -2.86 -33.15 1.62
N THR A 71 -3.98 -32.99 0.90
CA THR A 71 -4.48 -31.67 0.48
C THR A 71 -5.67 -31.28 1.34
N LEU A 72 -5.57 -30.12 1.98
CA LEU A 72 -6.63 -29.46 2.74
C LEU A 72 -7.31 -28.43 1.83
N HIS A 73 -8.63 -28.36 1.90
CA HIS A 73 -9.38 -27.33 1.17
C HIS A 73 -9.68 -26.17 2.10
N VAL A 74 -9.18 -24.98 1.76
CA VAL A 74 -9.38 -23.75 2.52
C VAL A 74 -10.46 -22.92 1.87
N THR A 75 -11.47 -22.57 2.65
CA THR A 75 -12.56 -21.70 2.22
C THR A 75 -12.70 -20.54 3.20
N GLY A 76 -12.95 -19.34 2.67
CA GLY A 76 -13.16 -18.15 3.50
C GLY A 76 -14.63 -18.01 3.89
N SER A 77 -14.86 -17.69 5.16
CA SER A 77 -16.15 -17.13 5.60
C SER A 77 -16.05 -15.63 5.49
N LEU A 78 -16.79 -15.03 4.56
CA LEU A 78 -16.93 -13.59 4.56
C LEU A 78 -17.84 -13.21 5.74
N SER A 79 -17.25 -12.78 6.85
CA SER A 79 -18.01 -12.02 7.83
C SER A 79 -18.23 -10.63 7.24
N GLY A 80 -19.48 -10.28 6.93
CA GLY A 80 -19.82 -9.00 6.28
C GLY A 80 -19.22 -7.76 6.96
N GLY A 81 -18.92 -7.83 8.26
CA GLY A 81 -18.32 -6.73 9.03
C GLY A 81 -16.95 -6.24 8.54
N GLU A 82 -16.06 -7.13 8.06
CA GLU A 82 -14.71 -6.71 7.63
C GLU A 82 -14.76 -5.91 6.33
N LEU A 83 -15.59 -6.36 5.38
CA LEU A 83 -15.86 -5.61 4.16
C LEU A 83 -16.52 -4.27 4.48
N VAL A 84 -17.51 -4.25 5.38
CA VAL A 84 -18.21 -3.03 5.80
C VAL A 84 -17.24 -2.01 6.39
N TYR A 85 -16.33 -2.42 7.28
CA TYR A 85 -15.32 -1.49 7.82
C TYR A 85 -14.38 -0.94 6.74
N LYS A 86 -13.86 -1.80 5.85
CA LYS A 86 -13.03 -1.38 4.71
C LYS A 86 -13.77 -0.38 3.81
N PHE A 87 -15.04 -0.65 3.50
CA PHE A 87 -15.88 0.28 2.73
C PHE A 87 -16.11 1.60 3.47
N ILE A 88 -16.42 1.58 4.78
CA ILE A 88 -16.62 2.78 5.58
C ILE A 88 -15.36 3.65 5.58
N VAL A 89 -14.18 3.05 5.81
CA VAL A 89 -12.91 3.78 5.82
C VAL A 89 -12.62 4.40 4.45
N VAL A 90 -12.84 3.66 3.36
CA VAL A 90 -12.65 4.17 1.99
C VAL A 90 -13.63 5.30 1.69
N VAL A 91 -14.92 5.12 1.97
CA VAL A 91 -15.96 6.14 1.77
C VAL A 91 -15.66 7.38 2.60
N PHE A 92 -15.27 7.23 3.86
CA PHE A 92 -14.91 8.34 4.73
C PHE A 92 -13.66 9.08 4.24
N SER A 93 -12.65 8.35 3.76
CA SER A 93 -11.42 8.94 3.20
C SER A 93 -11.70 9.74 1.93
N ILE A 94 -12.62 9.27 1.08
CA ILE A 94 -13.02 9.98 -0.13
C ILE A 94 -13.91 11.18 0.23
N ALA A 95 -14.90 10.99 1.09
CA ALA A 95 -15.89 12.01 1.45
C ALA A 95 -15.31 13.15 2.30
N PHE A 96 -14.42 12.84 3.24
CA PHE A 96 -13.86 13.81 4.18
C PHE A 96 -12.36 14.02 3.99
N GLY A 97 -11.60 12.94 3.79
CA GLY A 97 -10.13 13.02 3.67
C GLY A 97 -9.68 13.90 2.50
N VAL A 98 -10.21 13.67 1.29
CA VAL A 98 -9.84 14.45 0.10
C VAL A 98 -10.23 15.94 0.23
N PRO A 99 -11.46 16.30 0.65
CA PRO A 99 -11.81 17.71 0.87
C PRO A 99 -10.98 18.40 1.96
N ILE A 100 -10.70 17.73 3.08
CA ILE A 100 -9.88 18.27 4.16
C ILE A 100 -8.45 18.51 3.67
N LEU A 101 -7.84 17.53 2.99
CA LEU A 101 -6.50 17.67 2.45
C LEU A 101 -6.42 18.81 1.44
N LYS A 102 -7.41 18.93 0.55
CA LYS A 102 -7.52 20.02 -0.41
C LYS A 102 -7.66 21.39 0.28
N TYR A 103 -8.43 21.45 1.36
CA TYR A 103 -8.61 22.67 2.15
C TYR A 103 -7.29 23.10 2.82
N VAL A 104 -6.60 22.18 3.49
CA VAL A 104 -5.31 22.45 4.13
C VAL A 104 -4.26 22.88 3.10
N TYR A 105 -4.19 22.17 1.97
CA TYR A 105 -3.27 22.52 0.89
C TYR A 105 -3.51 23.95 0.37
N ARG A 106 -4.78 24.33 0.14
CA ARG A 106 -5.13 25.69 -0.28
C ARG A 106 -4.86 26.76 0.77
N GLN A 107 -4.98 26.44 2.06
CA GLN A 107 -4.87 27.47 3.08
C GLN A 107 -3.42 27.77 3.46
N TYR A 108 -2.56 26.74 3.45
CA TYR A 108 -1.18 26.84 3.94
C TYR A 108 -0.13 26.68 2.84
N VAL A 109 -0.28 25.70 1.95
CA VAL A 109 0.77 25.33 1.00
C VAL A 109 0.78 26.26 -0.22
N SER A 110 -0.39 26.58 -0.79
CA SER A 110 -0.43 27.44 -1.98
C SER A 110 0.13 28.83 -1.71
N LYS A 111 -0.13 29.41 -0.54
CA LYS A 111 0.41 30.73 -0.14
C LYS A 111 1.93 30.71 -0.04
N LEU A 112 2.49 29.61 0.48
CA LEU A 112 3.94 29.44 0.59
C LEU A 112 4.60 29.31 -0.79
N ILE A 113 3.98 28.53 -1.69
CA ILE A 113 4.45 28.36 -3.07
C ILE A 113 4.41 29.70 -3.81
N GLU A 114 3.32 30.46 -3.70
CA GLU A 114 3.14 31.72 -4.42
C GLU A 114 4.19 32.75 -4.01
N SER A 115 4.46 32.89 -2.71
CA SER A 115 5.54 33.75 -2.19
C SER A 115 6.93 33.34 -2.69
N ALA A 116 7.23 32.03 -2.70
CA ALA A 116 8.49 31.53 -3.23
C ALA A 116 8.63 31.81 -4.74
N THR A 117 7.56 31.59 -5.51
CA THR A 117 7.55 31.77 -6.96
C THR A 117 7.74 33.24 -7.34
N GLU A 118 7.09 34.16 -6.62
CA GLU A 118 7.22 35.60 -6.83
C GLU A 118 8.64 36.10 -6.49
N SER A 119 9.24 35.55 -5.43
CA SER A 119 10.64 35.87 -5.05
C SER A 119 11.64 35.46 -6.15
N ILE A 120 11.43 34.30 -6.75
CA ILE A 120 12.27 33.76 -7.83
C ILE A 120 12.09 34.58 -9.11
N ALA A 121 10.85 34.90 -9.48
CA ALA A 121 10.55 35.72 -10.65
C ALA A 121 11.17 37.12 -10.54
N ASN A 122 11.06 37.76 -9.37
CA ASN A 122 11.66 39.07 -9.11
C ASN A 122 13.19 39.02 -9.09
N ALA A 123 13.78 37.94 -8.56
CA ALA A 123 15.23 37.73 -8.61
C ALA A 123 15.75 37.57 -10.05
N GLN A 124 15.03 36.81 -10.89
CA GLN A 124 15.36 36.65 -12.30
C GLN A 124 15.27 37.97 -13.07
N LYS A 125 14.21 38.75 -12.85
CA LYS A 125 14.04 40.08 -13.48
C LYS A 125 15.17 41.04 -13.12
N ARG A 126 15.61 41.06 -11.86
CA ARG A 126 16.76 41.87 -11.42
C ARG A 126 18.07 41.40 -12.05
N ALA A 127 18.26 40.10 -12.23
CA ALA A 127 19.44 39.56 -12.88
C ALA A 127 19.51 39.96 -14.37
N THR A 128 18.40 39.84 -15.10
CA THR A 128 18.32 40.22 -16.53
C THR A 128 18.45 41.74 -16.74
N GLU A 129 17.88 42.56 -15.86
CA GLU A 129 18.08 44.01 -15.87
C GLU A 129 19.55 44.39 -15.63
N ARG A 130 20.26 43.71 -14.72
CA ARG A 130 21.70 43.93 -14.49
C ARG A 130 22.55 43.55 -15.69
N VAL A 131 22.27 42.40 -16.32
CA VAL A 131 23.01 41.93 -17.51
C VAL A 131 22.76 42.84 -18.71
N SER A 132 21.51 43.23 -18.96
CA SER A 132 21.16 44.15 -20.06
C SER A 132 21.72 45.55 -19.85
N GLY A 133 21.70 46.08 -18.62
CA GLY A 133 22.31 47.36 -18.26
C GLY A 133 23.83 47.35 -18.39
N ALA A 134 24.49 46.24 -18.02
CA ALA A 134 25.93 46.06 -18.22
C ALA A 134 26.29 46.01 -19.72
N GLY A 135 25.54 45.28 -20.54
CA GLY A 135 25.72 45.26 -22.00
C GLY A 135 25.57 46.65 -22.64
N ARG A 136 24.60 47.45 -22.16
CA ARG A 136 24.37 48.83 -22.63
C ARG A 136 25.53 49.78 -22.27
N ARG A 137 26.16 49.60 -21.11
CA ARG A 137 27.36 50.37 -20.70
C ARG A 137 28.59 50.00 -21.50
N VAL A 138 28.80 48.71 -21.76
CA VAL A 138 29.95 48.21 -22.55
C VAL A 138 29.85 48.66 -24.00
N THR A 139 28.66 48.61 -24.60
CA THR A 139 28.42 49.07 -25.98
C THR A 139 28.60 50.58 -26.11
N ASN A 140 28.08 51.39 -25.19
CA ASN A 140 28.28 52.84 -25.18
C ASN A 140 29.76 53.24 -25.01
N ASN A 141 30.50 52.57 -24.12
CA ASN A 141 31.94 52.85 -23.97
C ASN A 141 32.72 52.50 -25.24
N ARG A 142 32.38 51.38 -25.91
CA ARG A 142 33.03 50.96 -27.17
C ARG A 142 32.72 51.88 -28.35
N LEU A 143 31.51 52.45 -28.40
CA LEU A 143 31.13 53.44 -29.40
C LEU A 143 31.86 54.78 -29.15
N SER A 144 31.93 55.25 -27.91
CA SER A 144 32.62 56.52 -27.58
C SER A 144 34.14 56.46 -27.83
N GLY A 145 34.77 55.30 -27.62
CA GLY A 145 36.21 55.11 -27.89
C GLY A 145 36.56 54.92 -29.35
N ARG A 146 35.57 54.78 -30.25
CA ARG A 146 35.79 54.62 -31.70
C ARG A 146 35.72 55.96 -32.47
N PHE A 147 35.25 57.03 -31.82
CA PHE A 147 35.15 58.39 -32.37
C PHE A 147 36.19 59.37 -31.78
N LYS A 148 37.26 58.86 -31.18
CA LYS A 148 38.44 59.62 -30.78
C LYS A 148 39.67 59.16 -31.55
#